data_AF-A0A0F6MX13-F1
#
_entry.id   AF-A0A0F6MX13-F1
#
_cell.length_a   1.000
_cell.length_b   1.000
_cell.length_c   1.000
_cell.angle_alpha   90.00
_cell.angle_beta   90.00
_cell.angle_gamma   90.00
#
_symmetry.space_group_name_H-M   'P 1'
#
loop_
_entity.id
_entity.type
_entity.pdbx_description
1 polymer ?
#
loop_
_entity_poly.entity_id
_entity_poly.type
_entity_poly.pdbx_seq_one_letter_code
_entity_poly.pdbx_strand_id
1 'polypeptide(L)'
;MLSRIIIVSASALKGSGPLGAGLVQASRSLHTTSQSLAPVPPLPEKGGKVRHGIFPEEIFQLLYPKTGVTGPYMLGTGLLLYMLSKEIYIINHETFAALSMGAIIFYGAKKFGPGVAAFADKLNEDKVAKAQEVKDVAMASLAQAVEDEKKEQWRAEGRSMIFDAKRNNVAMLLETNYRERLHMVTNEVKRRLDYQIALQDLHRRMEQEHMVKWVEKSVVGSITPQQEKESIAKCITDLKALAKTSQATA
;
A
#
# COMPACT_ATOMS: atom_id res chain seq x y z
N MET A 1 -3.12 25.49 31.65
CA MET A 1 -2.06 26.49 31.42
C MET A 1 -1.25 26.03 30.19
N LEU A 2 -1.82 25.96 28.99
CA LEU A 2 -1.95 27.02 27.96
C LEU A 2 -0.70 27.88 27.75
N SER A 3 0.05 27.60 26.66
CA SER A 3 0.59 28.56 25.68
C SER A 3 1.63 27.83 24.81
N ARG A 4 1.40 27.43 23.54
CA ARG A 4 1.04 28.13 22.29
C ARG A 4 2.19 27.95 21.28
N ILE A 5 1.84 27.22 20.22
CA ILE A 5 2.47 26.99 18.92
C ILE A 5 3.02 28.28 18.30
N ILE A 6 4.19 28.20 17.64
CA ILE A 6 4.45 28.89 16.35
C ILE A 6 5.31 27.97 15.46
N ILE A 7 4.65 27.32 14.49
CA ILE A 7 5.27 26.77 13.28
C ILE A 7 5.19 27.90 12.25
N VAL A 8 6.33 28.38 11.75
CA VAL A 8 6.36 29.28 10.58
C VAL A 8 6.82 28.48 9.37
N SER A 9 5.85 28.25 8.49
CA SER A 9 6.04 27.94 7.08
C SER A 9 6.72 29.14 6.39
N ALA A 10 7.81 28.89 5.67
CA ALA A 10 8.40 29.85 4.75
C ALA A 10 8.33 29.26 3.33
N SER A 11 7.15 29.35 2.74
CA SER A 11 6.98 29.27 1.29
C SER A 11 6.99 30.68 0.71
N ALA A 12 7.74 30.87 -0.38
CA ALA A 12 7.70 31.99 -1.31
C ALA A 12 8.37 33.32 -0.90
N LEU A 13 9.58 33.53 -1.39
CA LEU A 13 9.94 34.84 -1.96
C LEU A 13 10.70 34.63 -3.28
N LYS A 14 9.93 34.60 -4.37
CA LYS A 14 10.40 34.77 -5.75
C LYS A 14 10.56 36.28 -5.95
N GLY A 15 11.77 36.77 -6.15
CA GLY A 15 12.04 38.20 -6.32
C GLY A 15 13.39 38.43 -6.98
N SER A 16 13.33 38.96 -8.20
CA SER A 16 14.41 39.29 -9.13
C SER A 16 15.33 40.43 -8.66
N GLY A 17 16.63 40.28 -8.89
CA GLY A 17 17.59 41.38 -8.90
C GLY A 17 19.05 40.88 -8.81
N PRO A 18 19.92 41.18 -9.80
CA PRO A 18 21.35 40.89 -9.70
C PRO A 18 22.07 42.07 -9.02
N LEU A 19 23.25 41.79 -8.47
CA LEU A 19 24.33 42.70 -8.01
C LEU A 19 24.62 42.61 -6.51
N GLY A 20 25.86 42.22 -6.23
CA GLY A 20 26.48 42.33 -4.91
C GLY A 20 27.14 41.03 -4.46
N ALA A 21 28.34 40.76 -4.97
CA ALA A 21 29.26 39.79 -4.39
C ALA A 21 29.70 40.27 -3.01
N GLY A 22 28.81 40.15 -2.03
CA GLY A 22 29.10 40.27 -0.61
C GLY A 22 29.38 38.88 -0.08
N LEU A 23 30.65 38.64 0.26
CA LEU A 23 31.15 37.45 0.93
C LEU A 23 30.25 37.14 2.14
N VAL A 24 29.31 36.21 2.00
CA VAL A 24 28.61 35.63 3.15
C VAL A 24 29.67 34.87 3.92
N GLN A 25 30.24 35.54 4.90
CA GLN A 25 31.09 34.96 5.91
C GLN A 25 30.19 34.04 6.73
N ALA A 26 29.92 32.85 6.16
CA ALA A 26 29.44 31.72 6.91
C ALA A 26 30.48 31.52 7.99
N SER A 27 30.15 31.96 9.20
CA SER A 27 30.84 31.56 10.41
C SER A 27 30.87 30.05 10.37
N ARG A 28 32.00 29.48 9.93
CA ARG A 28 32.33 28.10 10.17
C ARG A 28 32.32 27.99 11.68
N SER A 29 31.19 27.54 12.23
CA SER A 29 31.19 26.89 13.52
C SER A 29 32.25 25.82 13.38
N LEU A 30 33.42 26.08 13.95
CA LEU A 30 34.46 25.10 14.17
C LEU A 30 33.78 24.04 15.02
N HIS A 31 33.24 23.04 14.33
CA HIS A 31 32.65 21.87 14.93
C HIS A 31 33.82 21.16 15.60
N THR A 32 34.11 21.50 16.86
CA THR A 32 35.00 20.75 17.74
C THR A 32 34.28 19.48 18.18
N THR A 33 33.66 18.75 17.25
CA THR A 33 33.29 17.36 17.49
C THR A 33 34.59 16.59 17.43
N SER A 34 34.84 15.80 18.47
CA SER A 34 35.97 14.87 18.54
C SER A 34 36.18 14.22 17.16
N GLN A 35 37.32 14.48 16.53
CA GLN A 35 37.68 13.97 15.20
C GLN A 35 37.61 12.43 15.13
N SER A 36 37.49 11.73 16.26
CA SER A 36 37.35 10.28 16.34
C SER A 36 36.03 9.72 15.78
N LEU A 37 35.02 10.56 15.53
CA LEU A 37 33.71 10.13 15.01
C LEU A 37 33.52 10.46 13.51
N ALA A 38 34.53 11.05 12.87
CA ALA A 38 34.46 11.31 11.44
C ALA A 38 34.53 9.98 10.66
N PRO A 39 33.71 9.80 9.61
CA PRO A 39 33.85 8.65 8.71
C PRO A 39 35.26 8.62 8.13
N VAL A 40 36.02 7.58 8.48
CA VAL A 40 37.36 7.35 7.94
C VAL A 40 37.19 6.81 6.51
N PRO A 41 38.03 7.23 5.55
CA PRO A 41 38.00 6.65 4.21
C PRO A 41 38.20 5.12 4.29
N PRO A 42 37.57 4.35 3.37
CA PRO A 42 37.75 2.91 3.33
C PRO A 42 39.22 2.56 3.07
N LEU A 43 39.68 1.44 3.62
CA LEU A 43 41.01 0.94 3.34
C LEU A 43 41.11 0.53 1.85
N PRO A 44 42.27 0.76 1.20
CA PRO A 44 42.49 0.27 -0.16
C PRO A 44 42.44 -1.26 -0.19
N GLU A 45 41.78 -1.84 -1.19
CA GLU A 45 41.60 -3.30 -1.30
C GLU A 45 42.92 -4.08 -1.47
N LYS A 46 43.94 -3.44 -2.06
CA LYS A 46 45.25 -4.05 -2.29
C LYS A 46 46.35 -3.18 -1.73
N GLY A 47 47.25 -3.80 -0.98
CA GLY A 47 48.49 -3.18 -0.52
C GLY A 47 49.52 -2.99 -1.64
N GLY A 48 50.57 -2.23 -1.33
CA GLY A 48 51.72 -2.07 -2.23
C GLY A 48 52.39 -3.41 -2.53
N LYS A 49 52.83 -3.59 -3.78
CA LYS A 49 53.48 -4.83 -4.22
C LYS A 49 54.89 -4.92 -3.64
N VAL A 50 55.25 -6.09 -3.13
CA VAL A 50 56.59 -6.37 -2.56
C VAL A 50 57.21 -7.57 -3.28
N ARG A 51 58.46 -7.42 -3.74
CA ARG A 51 59.26 -8.52 -4.31
C ARG A 51 60.12 -9.17 -3.23
N HIS A 52 60.28 -10.50 -3.32
CA HIS A 52 61.08 -11.30 -2.38
C HIS A 52 60.68 -11.16 -0.89
N GLY A 53 59.47 -10.67 -0.60
CA GLY A 53 58.92 -10.52 0.75
C GLY A 53 59.39 -9.30 1.54
N ILE A 54 60.53 -8.68 1.18
CA ILE A 54 61.14 -7.58 1.96
C ILE A 54 61.26 -6.29 1.13
N PHE A 55 61.51 -6.38 -0.18
CA PHE A 55 61.81 -5.21 -0.99
C PHE A 55 60.57 -4.69 -1.72
N PRO A 56 60.09 -3.46 -1.44
CA PRO A 56 58.94 -2.90 -2.13
C PRO A 56 59.23 -2.67 -3.61
N GLU A 57 58.20 -2.82 -4.45
CA GLU A 57 58.29 -2.59 -5.90
C GLU A 57 58.72 -1.15 -6.22
N GLU A 58 58.41 -0.20 -5.35
CA GLU A 58 58.78 1.22 -5.50
C GLU A 58 60.29 1.43 -5.67
N ILE A 59 61.13 0.65 -4.98
CA ILE A 59 62.60 0.71 -5.14
C ILE A 59 63.00 0.22 -6.53
N PHE A 60 62.33 -0.83 -7.04
CA PHE A 60 62.58 -1.34 -8.39
C PHE A 60 62.17 -0.33 -9.44
N GLN A 61 61.02 0.33 -9.27
CA GLN A 61 60.55 1.38 -10.18
C GLN A 61 61.47 2.60 -10.19
N LEU A 62 62.02 2.98 -9.03
CA LEU A 62 62.95 4.10 -8.92
C LEU A 62 64.25 3.86 -9.70
N LEU A 63 64.78 2.63 -9.67
CA LEU A 63 66.03 2.26 -10.35
C LEU A 63 65.83 1.83 -11.81
N TYR A 64 64.61 1.44 -12.18
CA TYR A 64 64.26 0.97 -13.53
C TYR A 64 64.69 1.92 -14.66
N PRO A 65 64.42 3.25 -14.62
CA PRO A 65 64.78 4.15 -15.72
C PRO A 65 66.30 4.33 -15.90
N LYS A 66 67.12 3.96 -14.92
CA LYS A 66 68.58 4.15 -14.95
C LYS A 66 69.34 2.87 -15.24
N THR A 67 68.84 1.74 -14.73
CA THR A 67 69.61 0.49 -14.67
C THR A 67 68.81 -0.72 -15.16
N GLY A 68 67.59 -0.51 -15.65
CA GLY A 68 66.70 -1.56 -16.13
C GLY A 68 66.22 -2.49 -15.02
N VAL A 69 65.62 -3.63 -15.42
CA VAL A 69 65.11 -4.65 -14.47
C VAL A 69 66.23 -5.25 -13.63
N THR A 70 67.42 -5.43 -14.20
CA THR A 70 68.56 -6.09 -13.55
C THR A 70 69.27 -5.21 -12.54
N GLY A 71 69.12 -3.89 -12.64
CA GLY A 71 69.80 -2.92 -11.78
C GLY A 71 69.66 -3.17 -10.28
N PRO A 72 68.43 -3.23 -9.73
CA PRO A 72 68.22 -3.53 -8.31
C PRO A 72 68.81 -4.88 -7.88
N TYR A 73 68.78 -5.89 -8.75
CA TYR A 73 69.36 -7.19 -8.46
C TYR A 73 70.88 -7.14 -8.40
N MET A 74 71.52 -6.42 -9.33
CA MET A 74 72.97 -6.23 -9.34
C MET A 74 73.45 -5.35 -8.19
N LEU A 75 72.62 -4.37 -7.77
CA LEU A 75 72.88 -3.59 -6.57
C LEU A 75 72.81 -4.48 -5.32
N GLY A 76 71.80 -5.35 -5.22
CA GLY A 76 71.66 -6.28 -4.10
C GLY A 76 72.81 -7.27 -3.98
N THR A 77 73.20 -7.91 -5.10
CA THR A 77 74.34 -8.84 -5.11
C THR A 77 75.67 -8.12 -4.88
N GLY A 78 75.86 -6.94 -5.45
CA GLY A 78 77.03 -6.11 -5.24
C GLY A 78 77.20 -5.64 -3.79
N LEU A 79 76.09 -5.24 -3.14
CA LEU A 79 76.08 -4.84 -1.73
C LEU A 79 76.39 -6.02 -0.80
N LEU A 80 75.86 -7.21 -1.09
CA LEU A 80 76.17 -8.43 -0.35
C LEU A 80 77.66 -8.78 -0.47
N LEU A 81 78.21 -8.78 -1.69
CA LEU A 81 79.62 -9.07 -1.93
C LEU A 81 80.54 -8.04 -1.27
N TYR A 82 80.15 -6.76 -1.28
CA TYR A 82 80.85 -5.69 -0.58
C TYR A 82 80.87 -5.91 0.94
N MET A 83 79.73 -6.25 1.54
CA MET A 83 79.63 -6.54 2.98
C MET A 83 80.52 -7.70 3.43
N LEU A 84 80.62 -8.74 2.60
CA LEU A 84 81.52 -9.88 2.85
C LEU A 84 82.99 -9.50 2.63
N SER A 85 83.31 -8.81 1.54
CA SER A 85 84.69 -8.43 1.20
C SER A 85 85.31 -7.41 2.17
N LYS A 86 84.49 -6.57 2.80
CA LYS A 86 84.94 -5.60 3.82
C LYS A 86 84.76 -6.10 5.25
N GLU A 87 84.42 -7.37 5.44
CA GLU A 87 84.16 -7.99 6.75
C GLU A 87 83.17 -7.21 7.62
N ILE A 88 82.30 -6.40 7.00
CA ILE A 88 81.20 -5.71 7.69
C ILE A 88 80.19 -6.75 8.18
N TYR A 89 80.07 -7.87 7.45
CA TYR A 89 79.35 -9.06 7.87
C TYR A 89 80.32 -10.25 8.01
N ILE A 90 80.61 -10.64 9.25
CA ILE A 90 81.55 -11.72 9.58
C ILE A 90 80.80 -13.05 9.64
N ILE A 91 81.30 -14.06 8.90
CA ILE A 91 80.70 -15.41 8.88
C ILE A 91 81.09 -16.16 10.16
N ASN A 92 80.23 -16.07 11.17
CA ASN A 92 80.33 -16.81 12.43
C ASN A 92 79.40 -18.04 12.45
N HIS A 93 79.55 -18.91 13.46
CA HIS A 93 78.64 -20.04 13.70
C HIS A 93 77.17 -19.61 13.83
N GLU A 94 76.91 -18.39 14.32
CA GLU A 94 75.58 -17.78 14.40
C GLU A 94 74.95 -17.51 13.03
N THR A 95 75.74 -17.27 11.98
CA THR A 95 75.20 -17.00 10.63
C THR A 95 74.56 -18.25 10.02
N PHE A 96 75.08 -19.44 10.34
CA PHE A 96 74.48 -20.71 9.95
C PHE A 96 73.16 -20.96 10.71
N ALA A 97 73.09 -20.57 11.98
CA ALA A 97 71.86 -20.63 12.77
C ALA A 97 70.80 -19.62 12.26
N ALA A 98 71.21 -18.42 11.84
CA ALA A 98 70.31 -17.44 11.25
C ALA A 98 69.74 -17.93 9.90
N LEU A 99 70.56 -18.58 9.07
CA LEU A 99 70.12 -19.14 7.79
C LEU A 99 69.10 -20.27 7.97
N SER A 100 69.33 -21.18 8.93
CA SER A 100 68.39 -22.27 9.22
C SER A 100 67.07 -21.75 9.80
N MET A 101 67.10 -20.75 10.69
CA MET A 101 65.90 -20.08 11.20
C MET A 101 65.14 -19.36 10.09
N GLY A 102 65.84 -18.65 9.20
CA GLY A 102 65.24 -17.96 8.05
C GLY A 102 64.55 -18.93 7.09
N ALA A 103 65.13 -20.11 6.85
CA ALA A 103 64.52 -21.15 6.02
C ALA A 103 63.20 -21.68 6.61
N ILE A 104 63.15 -21.88 7.94
CA ILE A 104 61.93 -22.31 8.64
C ILE A 104 60.84 -21.23 8.54
N ILE A 105 61.19 -19.96 8.76
CA ILE A 105 60.24 -18.83 8.65
C ILE A 105 59.68 -18.74 7.22
N PHE A 106 60.55 -18.87 6.20
CA PHE A 106 60.13 -18.84 4.81
C PHE A 106 59.19 -20.00 4.46
N TYR A 107 59.50 -21.21 4.94
CA TYR A 107 58.65 -22.38 4.77
C TYR A 107 57.28 -22.19 5.46
N GLY A 108 57.30 -21.69 6.70
CA GLY A 108 56.09 -21.40 7.47
C GLY A 108 55.20 -20.36 6.79
N ALA A 109 55.78 -19.25 6.32
CA ALA A 109 55.06 -18.20 5.60
C ALA A 109 54.42 -18.72 4.30
N LYS A 110 55.13 -19.56 3.54
CA LYS A 110 54.57 -20.16 2.31
C LYS A 110 53.49 -21.20 2.57
N LYS A 111 53.65 -22.03 3.61
CA LYS A 111 52.73 -23.15 3.88
C LYS A 111 51.48 -22.71 4.63
N PHE A 112 51.62 -21.85 5.64
CA PHE A 112 50.52 -21.42 6.50
C PHE A 112 49.96 -20.04 6.13
N GLY A 113 50.68 -19.23 5.35
CA GLY A 113 50.23 -17.92 4.87
C GLY A 113 48.82 -17.90 4.27
N PRO A 114 48.47 -18.76 3.29
CA PRO A 114 47.13 -18.75 2.71
C PRO A 114 46.04 -19.14 3.72
N GLY A 115 46.34 -20.03 4.67
CA GLY A 115 45.38 -20.43 5.71
C GLY A 115 45.10 -19.30 6.71
N VAL A 116 46.14 -18.55 7.11
CA VAL A 116 45.99 -17.41 8.01
C VAL A 116 45.27 -16.24 7.31
N ALA A 117 45.57 -16.00 6.02
CA ALA A 117 44.89 -14.98 5.22
C ALA A 117 43.38 -15.26 5.11
N ALA A 118 43.01 -16.48 4.69
CA ALA A 118 41.61 -16.88 4.57
C ALA A 118 40.86 -16.82 5.92
N PHE A 119 41.54 -17.14 7.03
CA PHE A 119 40.97 -17.00 8.37
C PHE A 119 40.72 -15.53 8.76
N ALA A 120 41.67 -14.64 8.45
CA ALA A 120 41.51 -13.20 8.70
C ALA A 120 40.37 -12.60 7.87
N ASP A 121 40.26 -12.99 6.60
CA ASP A 121 39.17 -12.56 5.71
C ASP A 121 37.81 -13.02 6.25
N LYS A 122 37.70 -14.30 6.65
CA LYS A 122 36.49 -14.86 7.25
C LYS A 122 36.07 -14.12 8.51
N LEU A 123 37.00 -13.76 9.39
CA LEU A 123 36.69 -12.98 10.59
C LEU A 123 36.13 -11.59 10.28
N ASN A 124 36.57 -10.97 9.19
CA ASN A 124 36.04 -9.69 8.75
C ASN A 124 34.65 -9.85 8.13
N GLU A 125 34.46 -10.86 7.28
CA GLU A 125 33.16 -11.22 6.70
C GLU A 125 32.12 -11.52 7.78
N ASP A 126 32.45 -12.31 8.80
CA ASP A 126 31.55 -12.64 9.90
C ASP A 126 31.13 -11.39 10.71
N LYS A 127 32.04 -10.43 10.90
CA LYS A 127 31.73 -9.16 11.58
C LYS A 127 30.80 -8.30 10.76
N VAL A 128 31.05 -8.19 9.45
CA VAL A 128 30.20 -7.42 8.53
C VAL A 128 28.82 -8.07 8.42
N ALA A 129 28.76 -9.40 8.30
CA ALA A 129 27.51 -10.15 8.23
C ALA A 129 26.66 -9.97 9.47
N LYS A 130 27.24 -10.08 10.68
CA LYS A 130 26.52 -9.83 11.94
C LYS A 130 26.03 -8.39 12.05
N ALA A 131 26.86 -7.42 11.66
CA ALA A 131 26.45 -6.01 11.67
C ALA A 131 25.27 -5.76 10.70
N GLN A 132 25.30 -6.39 9.54
CA GLN A 132 24.24 -6.30 8.54
C GLN A 132 22.97 -7.00 9.00
N GLU A 133 23.06 -8.19 9.61
CA GLU A 133 21.91 -8.91 10.20
C GLU A 133 21.22 -8.07 11.29
N VAL A 134 21.98 -7.52 12.23
CA VAL A 134 21.43 -6.66 13.29
C VAL A 134 20.74 -5.43 12.71
N LYS A 135 21.34 -4.80 11.69
CA LYS A 135 20.73 -3.68 10.98
C LYS A 135 19.42 -4.09 10.30
N ASP A 136 19.39 -5.22 9.61
CA ASP A 136 18.22 -5.68 8.86
C ASP A 136 17.07 -6.07 9.80
N VAL A 137 17.38 -6.73 10.92
CA VAL A 137 16.40 -7.01 11.99
C VAL A 137 15.85 -5.71 12.59
N ALA A 138 16.72 -4.74 12.88
CA ALA A 138 16.29 -3.44 13.41
C ALA A 138 15.39 -2.72 12.40
N MET A 139 15.77 -2.67 11.12
CA MET A 139 14.97 -2.05 10.05
C MET A 139 13.61 -2.73 9.88
N ALA A 140 13.56 -4.06 9.91
CA ALA A 140 12.31 -4.82 9.85
C ALA A 140 11.40 -4.53 11.06
N SER A 141 11.97 -4.50 12.26
CA SER A 141 11.20 -4.20 13.49
C SER A 141 10.63 -2.77 13.47
N LEU A 142 11.39 -1.80 12.97
CA LEU A 142 10.94 -0.42 12.83
C LEU A 142 9.85 -0.29 11.74
N ALA A 143 10.00 -1.00 10.62
CA ALA A 143 8.98 -1.02 9.57
C ALA A 143 7.66 -1.61 10.09
N GLN A 144 7.72 -2.71 10.82
CA GLN A 144 6.55 -3.33 11.44
C GLN A 144 5.88 -2.39 12.46
N ALA A 145 6.67 -1.73 13.31
CA ALA A 145 6.13 -0.74 14.26
C ALA A 145 5.42 0.42 13.55
N VAL A 146 5.96 0.90 12.42
CA VAL A 146 5.32 1.95 11.60
C VAL A 146 4.00 1.47 11.01
N GLU A 147 3.92 0.23 10.54
CA GLU A 147 2.67 -0.34 10.02
C GLU A 147 1.61 -0.50 11.10
N ASP A 148 2.00 -0.92 12.30
CA ASP A 148 1.08 -1.09 13.42
C ASP A 148 0.56 0.27 13.91
N GLU A 149 1.41 1.29 14.01
CA GLU A 149 0.98 2.67 14.32
C GLU A 149 0.00 3.22 13.27
N LYS A 150 0.23 2.97 11.98
CA LYS A 150 -0.73 3.34 10.92
C LYS A 150 -2.08 2.66 11.10
N LYS A 151 -2.10 1.38 11.50
CA LYS A 151 -3.35 0.66 11.80
C LYS A 151 -4.05 1.27 13.01
N GLU A 152 -3.33 1.67 14.06
CA GLU A 152 -3.94 2.32 15.22
C GLU A 152 -4.50 3.71 14.87
N GLN A 153 -3.80 4.50 14.05
CA GLN A 153 -4.31 5.78 13.53
C GLN A 153 -5.62 5.57 12.74
N TRP A 154 -5.66 4.58 11.86
CA TRP A 154 -6.88 4.21 11.12
C TRP A 154 -8.03 3.82 12.05
N ARG A 155 -7.77 3.06 13.11
CA ARG A 155 -8.79 2.70 14.11
C ARG A 155 -9.30 3.93 14.87
N ALA A 156 -8.40 4.87 15.20
CA ALA A 156 -8.77 6.12 15.87
C ALA A 156 -9.68 6.98 15.00
N GLU A 157 -9.39 7.12 13.70
CA GLU A 157 -10.25 7.80 12.74
C GLU A 157 -11.64 7.13 12.65
N GLY A 158 -11.68 5.80 12.60
CA GLY A 158 -12.92 5.03 12.56
C GLY A 158 -13.86 5.22 13.74
N ARG A 159 -13.35 5.65 14.91
CA ARG A 159 -14.18 5.93 16.09
C ARG A 159 -15.22 7.03 15.83
N SER A 160 -14.85 8.08 15.08
CA SER A 160 -15.77 9.17 14.73
C SER A 160 -16.93 8.66 13.86
N MET A 161 -16.62 7.83 12.85
CA MET A 161 -17.59 7.23 11.94
C MET A 161 -18.61 6.36 12.69
N ILE A 162 -18.20 5.61 13.70
CA ILE A 162 -19.12 4.81 14.53
C ILE A 162 -20.11 5.71 15.27
N PHE A 163 -19.67 6.84 15.82
CA PHE A 163 -20.56 7.76 16.51
C PHE A 163 -21.52 8.47 15.55
N ASP A 164 -21.05 8.84 14.37
CA ASP A 164 -21.91 9.44 13.33
C ASP A 164 -22.94 8.43 12.83
N ALA A 165 -22.55 7.17 12.57
CA ALA A 165 -23.47 6.10 12.20
C ALA A 165 -24.54 5.86 13.27
N LYS A 166 -24.17 5.88 14.56
CA LYS A 166 -25.13 5.77 15.67
C LYS A 166 -26.10 6.94 15.71
N ARG A 167 -25.60 8.18 15.57
CA ARG A 167 -26.45 9.39 15.53
C ARG A 167 -27.43 9.33 14.36
N ASN A 168 -26.96 8.97 13.18
CA ASN A 168 -27.79 8.85 11.98
C ASN A 168 -28.84 7.73 12.10
N ASN A 169 -28.48 6.59 12.70
CA ASN A 169 -29.43 5.50 12.94
C ASN A 169 -30.56 5.94 13.88
N VAL A 170 -30.23 6.62 14.99
CA VAL A 170 -31.25 7.17 15.89
C VAL A 170 -32.14 8.19 15.18
N ALA A 171 -31.57 9.11 14.39
CA ALA A 171 -32.34 10.07 13.61
C ALA A 171 -33.28 9.38 12.61
N MET A 172 -32.80 8.36 11.90
CA MET A 172 -33.61 7.57 10.96
C MET A 172 -34.75 6.82 11.65
N LEU A 173 -34.51 6.25 12.84
CA LEU A 173 -35.55 5.58 13.61
C LEU A 173 -36.64 6.56 14.06
N LEU A 174 -36.26 7.76 14.51
CA LEU A 174 -37.21 8.80 14.89
C LEU A 174 -38.07 9.24 13.71
N GLU A 175 -37.45 9.47 12.54
CA GLU A 175 -38.14 9.81 11.30
C GLU A 175 -39.08 8.70 10.80
N THR A 176 -38.64 7.44 10.90
CA THR A 176 -39.47 6.27 10.54
C THR A 176 -40.70 6.19 11.43
N ASN A 177 -40.52 6.29 12.76
CA ASN A 177 -41.64 6.28 13.72
C ASN A 177 -42.62 7.44 13.47
N TYR A 178 -42.10 8.63 13.17
CA TYR A 178 -42.94 9.78 12.84
C TYR A 178 -43.79 9.53 11.59
N ARG A 179 -43.18 9.03 10.51
CA ARG A 179 -43.89 8.68 9.27
C ARG A 179 -44.91 7.56 9.49
N GLU A 180 -44.56 6.53 10.26
CA GLU A 180 -45.46 5.43 10.59
C GLU A 180 -46.72 5.92 11.31
N ARG A 181 -46.57 6.83 12.28
CA ARG A 181 -47.71 7.46 12.98
C ARG A 181 -48.60 8.26 12.02
N LEU A 182 -48.01 9.04 11.11
CA LEU A 182 -48.76 9.77 10.08
C LEU A 182 -49.51 8.83 9.13
N HIS A 183 -48.85 7.75 8.67
CA HIS A 183 -49.47 6.75 7.81
C HIS A 183 -50.59 6.00 8.53
N MET A 184 -50.44 5.68 9.81
CA MET A 184 -51.50 5.07 10.63
C MET A 184 -52.75 5.96 10.66
N VAL A 185 -52.60 7.24 10.96
CA VAL A 185 -53.74 8.19 10.99
C VAL A 185 -54.38 8.32 9.61
N THR A 186 -53.56 8.45 8.56
CA THR A 186 -54.05 8.56 7.18
C THR A 186 -54.84 7.32 6.76
N ASN A 187 -54.33 6.13 7.09
CA ASN A 187 -55.00 4.87 6.80
C ASN A 187 -56.31 4.71 7.59
N GLU A 188 -56.35 5.13 8.85
CA GLU A 188 -57.58 5.08 9.66
C GLU A 188 -58.66 6.03 9.13
N VAL A 189 -58.29 7.25 8.73
CA VAL A 189 -59.24 8.19 8.10
C VAL A 189 -59.74 7.63 6.77
N LYS A 190 -58.83 7.13 5.94
CA LYS A 190 -59.20 6.49 4.67
C LYS A 190 -60.15 5.31 4.89
N ARG A 191 -59.86 4.43 5.86
CA ARG A 191 -60.70 3.27 6.19
C ARG A 191 -62.13 3.69 6.54
N ARG A 192 -62.31 4.79 7.28
CA ARG A 192 -63.64 5.32 7.62
C ARG A 192 -64.37 5.86 6.38
N LEU A 193 -63.66 6.54 5.49
CA LEU A 193 -64.22 7.08 4.26
C LEU A 193 -64.60 5.96 3.27
N ASP A 194 -63.70 5.01 3.06
CA ASP A 194 -63.92 3.82 2.22
C ASP A 194 -65.11 3.01 2.75
N TYR A 195 -65.28 2.90 4.08
CA TYR A 195 -66.45 2.27 4.68
C TYR A 195 -67.76 2.98 4.32
N GLN A 196 -67.79 4.33 4.35
CA GLN A 196 -68.97 5.09 3.97
C GLN A 196 -69.31 4.93 2.48
N ILE A 197 -68.29 4.96 1.61
CA ILE A 197 -68.48 4.73 0.17
C ILE A 197 -69.01 3.30 -0.06
N ALA A 198 -68.44 2.30 0.61
CA ALA A 198 -68.91 0.92 0.51
C ALA A 198 -70.37 0.75 0.96
N LEU A 199 -70.80 1.45 2.02
CA LEU A 199 -72.20 1.47 2.45
C LEU A 199 -73.12 2.11 1.39
N GLN A 200 -72.70 3.22 0.78
CA GLN A 200 -73.47 3.88 -0.28
C GLN A 200 -73.60 2.98 -1.52
N ASP A 201 -72.49 2.35 -1.94
CA ASP A 201 -72.49 1.41 -3.06
C ASP A 201 -73.37 0.19 -2.77
N LEU A 202 -73.33 -0.33 -1.55
CA LEU A 202 -74.21 -1.42 -1.12
C LEU A 202 -75.68 -1.00 -1.20
N HIS A 203 -76.04 0.17 -0.67
CA HIS A 203 -77.41 0.67 -0.70
C HIS A 203 -77.92 0.79 -2.12
N ARG A 204 -77.14 1.43 -3.01
CA ARG A 204 -77.47 1.57 -4.43
C ARG A 204 -77.61 0.21 -5.12
N ARG A 205 -76.76 -0.76 -4.80
CA ARG A 205 -76.87 -2.13 -5.32
C ARG A 205 -78.14 -2.82 -4.85
N MET A 206 -78.50 -2.73 -3.57
CA MET A 206 -79.74 -3.32 -3.04
C MET A 206 -80.98 -2.68 -3.65
N GLU A 207 -81.01 -1.36 -3.82
CA GLU A 207 -82.10 -0.65 -4.50
C GLU A 207 -82.24 -1.12 -5.95
N GLN A 208 -81.13 -1.24 -6.69
CA GLN A 208 -81.11 -1.74 -8.06
C GLN A 208 -81.61 -3.18 -8.14
N GLU A 209 -81.12 -4.07 -7.28
CA GLU A 209 -81.57 -5.47 -7.22
C GLU A 209 -83.06 -5.58 -6.87
N HIS A 210 -83.53 -4.78 -5.91
CA HIS A 210 -84.94 -4.74 -5.55
C HIS A 210 -85.81 -4.23 -6.70
N MET A 211 -85.39 -3.15 -7.36
CA MET A 211 -86.07 -2.59 -8.53
C MET A 211 -86.14 -3.61 -9.66
N VAL A 212 -85.03 -4.29 -9.99
CA VAL A 212 -85.01 -5.34 -11.03
C VAL A 212 -85.97 -6.47 -10.67
N LYS A 213 -85.92 -7.00 -9.45
CA LYS A 213 -86.85 -8.05 -8.98
C LYS A 213 -88.31 -7.60 -9.00
N TRP A 214 -88.58 -6.35 -8.64
CA TRP A 214 -89.93 -5.79 -8.66
C TRP A 214 -90.45 -5.62 -10.09
N VAL A 215 -89.62 -5.10 -11.00
CA VAL A 215 -89.96 -4.97 -12.42
C VAL A 215 -90.20 -6.35 -13.04
N GLU A 216 -89.32 -7.32 -12.79
CA GLU A 216 -89.47 -8.70 -13.25
C GLU A 216 -90.79 -9.30 -12.76
N LYS A 217 -91.07 -9.21 -11.45
CA LYS A 217 -92.32 -9.72 -10.87
C LYS A 217 -93.56 -9.02 -11.42
N SER A 218 -93.52 -7.70 -11.58
CA SER A 218 -94.62 -6.91 -12.15
C SER A 218 -94.86 -7.23 -13.62
N VAL A 219 -93.80 -7.39 -14.41
CA VAL A 219 -93.90 -7.81 -15.82
C VAL A 219 -94.51 -9.21 -15.90
N VAL A 220 -93.97 -10.20 -15.18
CA VAL A 220 -94.51 -11.57 -15.14
C VAL A 220 -95.97 -11.59 -14.69
N GLY A 221 -96.33 -10.80 -13.68
CA GLY A 221 -97.71 -10.69 -13.20
C GLY A 221 -98.67 -9.94 -14.15
N SER A 222 -98.16 -9.03 -14.97
CA SER A 222 -98.95 -8.27 -15.96
C SER A 222 -99.21 -9.03 -17.26
N ILE A 223 -98.42 -10.07 -17.55
CA ILE A 223 -98.65 -10.94 -18.69
C ILE A 223 -99.93 -11.74 -18.45
N THR A 224 -101.01 -11.33 -19.11
CA THR A 224 -102.26 -12.08 -19.09
C THR A 224 -102.18 -13.27 -20.07
N PRO A 225 -102.85 -14.40 -19.80
CA PRO A 225 -102.84 -15.56 -20.71
C PRO A 225 -103.41 -15.25 -22.11
N GLN A 226 -104.15 -14.14 -22.25
CA GLN A 226 -104.63 -13.65 -23.53
C GLN A 226 -103.53 -12.95 -24.34
N GLN A 227 -102.66 -12.19 -23.67
CA GLN A 227 -101.54 -11.47 -24.27
C GLN A 227 -100.41 -12.42 -24.70
N GLU A 228 -100.24 -13.56 -24.01
CA GLU A 228 -99.36 -14.64 -24.47
C GLU A 228 -99.83 -15.23 -25.81
N LYS A 229 -101.14 -15.47 -25.96
CA LYS A 229 -101.72 -15.97 -27.22
C LYS A 229 -101.57 -14.96 -28.36
N GLU A 230 -101.80 -13.67 -28.08
CA GLU A 230 -101.60 -12.60 -29.06
C GLU A 230 -100.11 -12.43 -29.44
N SER A 231 -99.19 -12.59 -28.50
CA SER A 231 -97.75 -12.58 -28.76
C SER A 231 -97.33 -13.78 -29.64
N ILE A 232 -97.86 -14.98 -29.38
CA ILE A 232 -97.65 -16.15 -30.26
C ILE A 232 -98.22 -15.89 -31.66
N ALA A 233 -99.41 -15.29 -31.76
CA ALA A 233 -99.99 -14.92 -33.05
C ALA A 233 -99.10 -13.92 -33.79
N LYS A 234 -98.53 -12.94 -33.09
CA LYS A 234 -97.58 -11.97 -33.65
C LYS A 234 -96.27 -12.63 -34.09
N CYS A 235 -95.74 -13.58 -33.33
CA CYS A 235 -94.59 -14.38 -33.77
C CYS A 235 -94.89 -15.17 -35.04
N ILE A 236 -96.11 -15.73 -35.17
CA ILE A 236 -96.55 -16.40 -36.40
C ILE A 236 -96.66 -15.40 -37.56
N THR A 237 -97.14 -14.16 -37.33
CA THR A 237 -97.17 -13.14 -38.38
C THR A 237 -95.78 -12.70 -38.79
N ASP A 238 -94.86 -12.53 -37.85
CA ASP A 238 -93.47 -12.11 -38.13
C ASP A 238 -92.71 -13.23 -38.86
N LEU A 239 -92.92 -14.50 -38.49
CA LEU A 239 -92.41 -15.64 -39.23
C LEU A 239 -93.01 -15.75 -40.63
N LYS A 240 -94.31 -15.47 -40.80
CA LYS A 240 -94.94 -15.42 -42.13
C LYS A 240 -94.41 -14.26 -42.97
N ALA A 241 -94.11 -13.12 -42.36
CA ALA A 241 -93.50 -11.97 -43.04
C ALA A 241 -92.07 -12.31 -43.47
N LEU A 242 -91.24 -12.88 -42.60
CA LEU A 242 -89.90 -13.36 -42.94
C LEU A 242 -89.94 -14.46 -44.02
N ALA A 243 -90.90 -15.38 -43.95
CA ALA A 243 -91.08 -16.43 -44.97
C ALA A 243 -91.52 -15.87 -46.33
N LYS A 244 -92.41 -14.87 -46.37
CA LYS A 244 -92.75 -14.15 -47.61
C LYS A 244 -91.56 -13.40 -48.17
N THR A 245 -90.74 -12.80 -47.31
CA THR A 245 -89.52 -12.09 -47.74
C THR A 245 -88.51 -13.08 -48.33
N SER A 246 -88.40 -14.27 -47.75
CA SER A 246 -87.59 -15.39 -48.25
C SER A 246 -88.09 -15.96 -49.59
N GLN A 247 -89.42 -16.14 -49.77
CA GLN A 247 -90.01 -16.59 -51.04
C GLN A 247 -89.96 -15.55 -52.17
N ALA A 248 -89.86 -14.25 -51.86
CA ALA A 248 -89.70 -13.20 -52.87
C ALA A 248 -88.27 -13.12 -53.46
N THR A 249 -87.31 -13.86 -52.87
CA THR A 249 -85.90 -13.94 -53.29
C THR A 249 -85.53 -15.27 -53.99
N ALA A 250 -86.51 -16.13 -54.29
CA ALA A 250 -86.35 -17.35 -55.10
C ALA A 250 -87.26 -17.29 -56.33
#